data_AF-A0A951FG18-F1
#
_entry.id   AF-A0A951FG18-F1
#
_cell.length_a   1.000
_cell.length_b   1.000
_cell.length_c   1.000
_cell.angle_alpha   90.00
_cell.angle_beta   90.00
_cell.angle_gamma   90.00
#
_symmetry.space_group_name_H-M   'P 1'
#
loop_
_entity.id
_entity.type
_entity.pdbx_description
1 polymer ?
#
loop_
_entity_poly.entity_id
_entity_poly.type
_entity_poly.pdbx_seq_one_letter_code
_entity_poly.pdbx_strand_id
1 'polypeptide(L)' 'NPGNSGGPLLNRDGQVIGIVAGLVNPTEQEVFIGLGFAVPITVAGTAAGLPPY' A
#
# COMPACT_ATOMS: atom_id res chain seq x y z
N ASN A 1 4.03 10.97 9.37
CA ASN A 1 5.19 10.35 8.71
C ASN A 1 5.13 10.64 7.20
N PRO A 2 5.66 11.79 6.75
CA PRO A 2 5.78 12.10 5.32
C PRO A 2 6.82 11.16 4.70
N GLY A 3 6.41 10.31 3.76
CA GLY A 3 7.35 9.42 3.06
C GLY A 3 6.89 7.97 2.83
N ASN A 4 5.71 7.56 3.30
CA ASN A 4 5.23 6.19 3.06
C ASN A 4 4.36 6.04 1.81
N SER A 5 4.03 7.13 1.12
CA SER A 5 3.26 7.10 -0.13
C SER A 5 4.18 6.79 -1.32
N GLY A 6 3.88 5.71 -2.05
CA GLY A 6 4.54 5.31 -3.31
C GLY A 6 5.37 4.03 -3.25
N GLY A 7 5.63 3.47 -2.06
CA GLY A 7 6.41 2.22 -1.90
C GLY A 7 5.59 0.95 -2.15
N PRO A 8 6.25 -0.19 -2.52
CA PRO A 8 5.57 -1.47 -2.71
C PRO A 8 5.14 -2.08 -1.36
N LEU A 9 3.91 -2.60 -1.32
CA LEU A 9 3.43 -3.49 -0.26
C LEU A 9 3.77 -4.93 -0.66
N LEU A 10 4.52 -5.63 0.20
CA LEU A 10 5.02 -6.97 -0.04
C LEU A 10 4.33 -7.99 0.88
N ASN A 11 4.08 -9.20 0.37
CA ASN A 11 3.75 -10.35 1.22
C ASN A 11 5.03 -11.00 1.78
N ARG A 12 4.87 -12.06 2.59
CA ARG A 12 6.00 -12.77 3.22
C ARG A 12 6.95 -13.46 2.22
N ASP A 13 6.48 -13.68 1.01
CA ASP A 13 7.25 -14.30 -0.08
C ASP A 13 7.99 -13.25 -0.93
N GLY A 14 7.88 -11.96 -0.57
CA GLY A 14 8.50 -10.86 -1.32
C GLY A 14 7.75 -10.48 -2.60
N GLN A 15 6.51 -10.94 -2.79
CA GLN A 15 5.68 -10.56 -3.94
C GLN A 15 5.03 -9.20 -3.68
N VAL A 16 5.00 -8.34 -4.70
CA VAL A 16 4.28 -7.06 -4.64
C VAL A 16 2.79 -7.32 -4.73
N ILE A 17 2.04 -6.90 -3.72
CA ILE A 17 0.57 -7.04 -3.64
C ILE A 17 -0.15 -5.69 -3.69
N GLY A 18 0.55 -4.57 -3.59
CA GLY A 18 -0.02 -3.23 -3.75
C GLY A 18 0.99 -2.10 -3.68
N ILE A 19 0.48 -0.86 -3.80
CA ILE A 19 1.26 0.39 -3.67
C ILE A 19 0.70 1.16 -2.48
N VAL A 20 1.54 1.50 -1.50
CA VAL A 20 1.11 2.26 -0.32
C VAL A 20 0.73 3.68 -0.76
N ALA A 21 -0.51 4.09 -0.48
CA ALA A 21 -1.04 5.40 -0.87
C ALA A 21 -1.08 6.37 0.31
N GLY A 22 -1.27 5.87 1.54
CA GLY A 22 -1.35 6.71 2.72
C GLY A 22 -1.33 5.94 4.02
N LEU A 23 -1.09 6.68 5.09
CA LEU A 23 -1.10 6.20 6.46
C LEU A 23 -2.01 7.10 7.30
N VAL A 24 -2.85 6.49 8.13
CA VAL A 24 -3.70 7.22 9.09
C VAL A 24 -3.29 6.80 10.49
N ASN A 25 -3.04 7.77 11.35
CA ASN A 25 -3.02 7.54 12.80
C ASN A 25 -4.41 7.92 13.34
N PRO A 26 -5.26 6.94 13.71
CA PRO A 26 -6.60 7.23 14.23
C PRO A 26 -6.59 7.70 15.69
N THR A 27 -5.41 7.85 16.30
CA THR A 27 -5.23 8.31 17.68
C THR A 27 -4.39 9.58 17.74
N GLU A 28 -4.62 10.43 18.74
CA GLU A 28 -3.77 11.59 19.05
C GLU A 28 -2.49 11.22 19.81
N GLN A 29 -2.20 9.92 19.92
CA GLN A 29 -1.04 9.40 20.62
C GLN A 29 0.21 9.56 19.74
N GLU A 30 1.34 9.92 20.35
CA GLU A 30 2.65 10.02 19.69
C GLU A 30 3.20 8.66 19.18
N VAL A 31 2.52 7.56 19.51
CA VAL A 31 2.82 6.22 19.01
C VAL A 31 2.05 5.97 17.72
N PHE A 32 2.75 5.57 16.66
CA PHE A 32 2.12 5.22 15.39
C PHE A 32 1.56 3.79 15.45
N ILE A 33 0.26 3.65 15.73
CA ILE A 33 -0.47 2.37 15.56
C ILE A 33 -0.99 2.17 14.13
N GLY A 34 -1.10 3.28 13.38
CA GLY A 34 -0.86 3.34 11.94
C GLY A 34 -1.58 2.37 11.02
N LEU A 35 -2.77 2.75 10.55
CA LEU A 35 -3.43 2.05 9.45
C LEU A 35 -2.78 2.43 8.12
N GLY A 36 -2.32 1.44 7.36
CA GLY A 36 -1.82 1.63 6.01
C GLY A 36 -2.87 1.32 4.95
N PHE A 37 -3.01 2.22 3.98
CA PHE A 37 -3.88 2.03 2.82
C PHE A 37 -3.03 1.80 1.58
N ALA A 38 -3.38 0.77 0.82
CA ALA A 38 -2.70 0.43 -0.42
C ALA A 38 -3.69 0.25 -1.58
N VAL A 39 -3.25 0.65 -2.78
CA VAL A 39 -3.93 0.32 -4.04
C VAL A 39 -3.51 -1.10 -4.43
N PRO A 40 -4.43 -2.05 -4.66
CA PRO A 40 -4.08 -3.41 -5.06
C PRO A 40 -3.27 -3.44 -6.37
N ILE A 41 -2.27 -4.32 -6.46
CA ILE A 41 -1.41 -4.39 -7.65
C ILE A 41 -2.16 -4.79 -8.92
N THR A 42 -3.29 -5.48 -8.79
CA THR A 42 -4.18 -5.83 -9.92
C THR A 42 -4.75 -4.59 -10.60
N VAL A 43 -4.97 -3.48 -9.88
CA VAL A 43 -5.39 -2.19 -10.47
C VAL A 43 -4.30 -1.61 -11.35
N ALA A 44 -3.04 -1.74 -10.96
CA ALA A 44 -1.91 -1.32 -11.80
C ALA A 44 -1.74 -2.27 -13.01
N GLY A 45 -1.96 -3.57 -12.81
CA GLY A 45 -1.94 -4.56 -13.88
C GLY A 45 -2.97 -4.27 -14.97
N THR A 46 -4.23 -4.00 -14.59
CA THR A 46 -5.27 -3.64 -15.56
C THR A 46 -4.98 -2.32 -16.26
N ALA A 47 -4.48 -1.31 -15.54
CA ALA A 47 -4.06 -0.05 -16.15
C ALA A 47 -2.91 -0.23 -17.16
N ALA A 48 -2.04 -1.22 -16.94
CA ALA A 48 -0.97 -1.59 -17.86
C ALA A 48 -1.40 -2.57 -18.97
N GLY A 49 -2.69 -2.94 -19.04
CA GLY A 49 -3.22 -3.86 -20.06
C GLY A 49 -2.99 -5.35 -19.76
N LEU A 50 -2.62 -5.71 -18.54
CA LEU A 50 -2.51 -7.11 -18.12
C LEU A 50 -3.90 -7.70 -17.84
N PRO A 51 -4.13 -8.97 -18.19
CA PRO A 51 -5.41 -9.63 -17.94
C PRO A 51 -5.71 -9.70 -16.43
N PRO A 52 -6.99 -9.58 -16.02
CA PRO A 52 -7.39 -9.84 -14.64
C PRO A 52 -7.22 -11.34 -14.36
N TYR A 53 -6.31 -11.68 -13.46
CA TYR A 53 -6.11 -13.04 -12.97
C TYR A 53 -7.28 -13.47 -12.06
#